data_AF-A0A3B8W4Q2-F1
#
_entry.id   AF-A0A3B8W4Q2-F1
#
_cell.length_a   1.000
_cell.length_b   1.000
_cell.length_c   1.000
_cell.angle_alpha   90.00
_cell.angle_beta   90.00
_cell.angle_gamma   90.00
#
_symmetry.space_group_name_H-M   'P 1'
#
loop_
_entity.id
_entity.type
_entity.pdbx_description
1 polymer ?
#
loop_
_entity_poly.entity_id
_entity_poly.type
_entity_poly.pdbx_seq_one_letter_code
_entity_poly.pdbx_strand_id
1 'polypeptide(L)'
;MKHIVLLTLVVALGGNCGWAQKKAAPSEKKEEKKDDIALSGLKFRSIGPATASGRVSDFAVNPANPAEYYVAVASGGVWKTVNSGTTYEPVFDSQNSYSIGCITLDPNNANVIWVGSGENNNQRAVAYGDGVYKSEDGGASWKNMGLKTSEHIGKIIVDPRNSQVVYVAAIGPLWKEGGERGLYKTADGGKTWEQILKID
;
A
#
# COMPACT_ATOMS: atom_id res chain seq x y z
N MET A 1 -16.68 -97.13 9.96
CA MET A 1 -15.41 -97.35 9.23
C MET A 1 -14.64 -96.03 9.32
N LYS A 2 -13.68 -95.89 10.27
CA LYS A 2 -12.21 -95.98 10.04
C LYS A 2 -11.78 -94.98 8.93
N HIS A 3 -10.97 -93.92 9.10
CA HIS A 3 -9.83 -93.64 9.98
C HIS A 3 -9.50 -92.13 10.03
N ILE A 4 -8.87 -91.72 11.15
CA ILE A 4 -7.99 -90.54 11.28
C ILE A 4 -6.78 -90.71 10.36
N VAL A 5 -6.36 -89.67 9.62
CA VAL A 5 -4.96 -89.51 9.18
C VAL A 5 -4.54 -88.05 9.29
N LEU A 6 -3.42 -87.90 9.98
CA LEU A 6 -2.68 -86.69 10.30
C LEU A 6 -1.44 -86.61 9.38
N LEU A 7 -1.07 -85.38 9.01
CA LEU A 7 0.25 -84.92 8.55
C LEU A 7 0.86 -85.54 7.27
N THR A 8 1.31 -84.69 6.35
CA THR A 8 2.76 -84.41 6.23
C THR A 8 3.05 -83.21 5.31
N LEU A 9 3.95 -82.37 5.81
CA LEU A 9 4.59 -81.25 5.14
C LEU A 9 5.69 -81.80 4.20
N VAL A 10 5.68 -81.43 2.93
CA VAL A 10 6.83 -81.60 2.03
C VAL A 10 7.22 -80.24 1.50
N VAL A 11 8.34 -79.74 2.01
CA VAL A 11 9.10 -78.61 1.45
C VAL A 11 9.98 -79.17 0.35
N ALA A 12 9.76 -78.74 -0.89
CA ALA A 12 10.69 -78.96 -1.99
C ALA A 12 11.26 -77.60 -2.41
N LEU A 13 12.54 -77.39 -2.09
CA LEU A 13 13.36 -76.30 -2.61
C LEU A 13 13.55 -76.49 -4.13
N GLY A 14 12.93 -75.63 -4.93
CA GLY A 14 13.18 -75.48 -6.36
C GLY A 14 13.91 -74.18 -6.65
N GLY A 15 15.05 -74.26 -7.33
CA GLY A 15 16.04 -73.20 -7.50
C GLY A 15 15.50 -71.88 -8.08
N ASN A 16 15.92 -70.78 -7.46
CA ASN A 16 15.68 -69.44 -7.97
C ASN A 16 16.64 -69.19 -9.15
N CYS A 17 16.16 -69.42 -10.38
CA CYS A 17 16.84 -68.96 -11.58
C CYS A 17 16.67 -67.43 -11.64
N GLY A 18 17.64 -66.71 -11.08
CA GLY A 18 17.68 -65.25 -11.16
C GLY A 18 17.93 -64.82 -12.61
N TRP A 19 16.86 -64.51 -13.34
CA TRP A 19 16.97 -63.68 -14.53
C TRP A 19 17.39 -62.28 -14.10
N ALA A 20 18.67 -61.95 -14.30
CA ALA A 20 19.15 -60.60 -14.20
C ALA A 20 18.47 -59.74 -15.28
N GLN A 21 17.44 -58.98 -14.91
CA GLN A 21 16.93 -57.90 -15.74
C GLN A 21 18.07 -56.93 -16.02
N LYS A 22 18.44 -56.76 -17.30
CA LYS A 22 19.26 -55.62 -17.74
C LYS A 22 18.60 -54.36 -17.19
N LYS A 23 19.29 -53.63 -16.31
CA LYS A 23 18.84 -52.30 -15.87
C LYS A 23 18.63 -51.47 -17.13
N ALA A 24 17.39 -51.07 -17.39
CA ALA A 24 17.10 -50.06 -18.39
C ALA A 24 17.93 -48.82 -18.06
N ALA A 25 18.59 -48.24 -19.07
CA ALA A 25 19.25 -46.95 -18.91
C ALA A 25 18.22 -45.94 -18.35
N PRO A 26 18.63 -45.01 -17.48
CA PRO A 26 17.73 -43.97 -17.00
C PRO A 26 17.13 -43.28 -18.22
N SER A 27 15.80 -43.27 -18.34
CA SER A 27 15.17 -42.44 -19.35
C SER A 27 15.55 -41.00 -19.03
N GLU A 28 16.15 -40.31 -20.00
CA GLU A 28 16.33 -38.87 -19.92
C GLU A 28 14.94 -38.28 -19.65
N LYS A 29 14.75 -37.79 -18.42
CA LYS A 29 13.63 -36.90 -18.16
C LYS A 29 13.88 -35.71 -19.07
N LYS A 30 13.11 -35.60 -20.16
CA LYS A 30 12.93 -34.32 -20.82
C LYS A 30 12.41 -33.38 -19.73
N GLU A 31 13.29 -32.53 -19.22
CA GLU A 31 12.85 -31.35 -18.52
C GLU A 31 12.03 -30.58 -19.55
N GLU A 32 10.70 -30.67 -19.43
CA GLU A 32 9.84 -29.66 -20.02
C GLU A 32 10.33 -28.34 -19.43
N LYS A 33 11.04 -27.56 -20.26
CA LYS A 33 11.27 -26.15 -20.00
C LYS A 33 9.89 -25.58 -19.74
N LYS A 34 9.56 -25.35 -18.48
CA LYS A 34 8.45 -24.46 -18.14
C LYS A 34 8.82 -23.17 -18.83
N ASP A 35 8.00 -22.75 -19.79
CA ASP A 35 8.12 -21.41 -20.34
C ASP A 35 8.03 -20.48 -19.13
N ASP A 36 9.17 -19.91 -18.74
CA ASP A 36 9.22 -18.85 -17.74
C ASP A 36 8.46 -17.70 -18.36
N ILE A 37 7.14 -17.66 -18.11
CA ILE A 37 6.30 -16.55 -18.52
C ILE A 37 6.96 -15.32 -17.93
N ALA A 38 7.51 -14.47 -18.81
CA ALA A 38 8.14 -13.23 -18.42
C ALA A 38 7.06 -12.31 -17.85
N LEU A 39 6.82 -12.43 -16.54
CA LEU A 39 5.84 -11.63 -15.80
C LEU A 39 6.15 -10.12 -15.94
N SER A 40 7.37 -9.77 -16.31
CA SER A 40 7.80 -8.40 -16.63
C SER A 40 7.04 -7.75 -17.80
N GLY A 41 6.44 -8.55 -18.69
CA GLY A 41 5.60 -8.03 -19.79
C GLY A 41 4.14 -7.77 -19.41
N LEU A 42 3.70 -8.23 -18.24
CA LEU A 42 2.32 -8.06 -17.79
C LEU A 42 2.14 -6.67 -17.19
N LYS A 43 1.10 -5.97 -17.64
CA LYS A 43 0.68 -4.68 -17.07
C LYS A 43 -0.56 -4.88 -16.23
N PHE A 44 -0.55 -4.33 -15.01
CA PHE A 44 -1.78 -4.15 -14.25
C PHE A 44 -2.72 -3.23 -15.04
N ARG A 45 -4.00 -3.59 -15.05
CA ARG A 45 -5.06 -2.74 -15.59
C ARG A 45 -6.18 -2.66 -14.57
N SER A 46 -6.76 -1.48 -14.41
CA SER A 46 -7.99 -1.34 -13.65
C SER A 46 -9.10 -2.11 -14.35
N ILE A 47 -9.86 -2.91 -13.60
CA ILE A 47 -11.07 -3.60 -14.08
C ILE A 47 -12.35 -2.84 -13.66
N GLY A 48 -12.20 -1.65 -13.08
CA GLY A 48 -13.28 -0.90 -12.45
C GLY A 48 -13.66 -1.46 -11.07
N PRO A 49 -14.48 -0.72 -10.30
CA PRO A 49 -14.96 -1.20 -9.01
C PRO A 49 -15.99 -2.34 -9.21
N ALA A 50 -15.80 -3.45 -8.49
CA ALA A 50 -16.79 -4.54 -8.44
C ALA A 50 -17.95 -4.26 -7.45
N THR A 51 -17.68 -3.47 -6.39
CA THR A 51 -18.64 -2.96 -5.38
C THR A 51 -18.13 -1.62 -4.80
N ALA A 52 -18.87 -1.03 -3.84
CA ALA A 52 -18.66 0.33 -3.30
C ALA A 52 -17.19 0.69 -3.04
N SER A 53 -16.85 1.94 -3.39
CA SER A 53 -15.52 2.54 -3.22
C SER A 53 -15.07 2.58 -1.75
N GLY A 54 -13.78 2.83 -1.53
CA GLY A 54 -13.22 3.07 -0.21
C GLY A 54 -13.66 4.40 0.41
N ARG A 55 -13.27 4.62 1.67
CA ARG A 55 -13.53 5.88 2.38
C ARG A 55 -12.68 7.01 1.76
N VAL A 56 -13.36 8.08 1.36
CA VAL A 56 -12.73 9.35 1.00
C VAL A 56 -12.58 10.17 2.27
N SER A 57 -11.34 10.50 2.63
CA SER A 57 -11.04 11.29 3.83
C SER A 57 -11.14 12.79 3.54
N ASP A 58 -10.72 13.21 2.34
CA ASP A 58 -10.63 14.61 1.95
C ASP A 58 -10.52 14.75 0.42
N PHE A 59 -10.71 15.96 -0.10
CA PHE A 59 -10.44 16.29 -1.51
C PHE A 59 -10.04 17.76 -1.64
N ALA A 60 -9.20 18.07 -2.63
CA ALA A 60 -8.74 19.42 -2.89
C ALA A 60 -8.92 19.79 -4.37
N VAL A 61 -9.66 20.86 -4.62
CA VAL A 61 -10.05 21.31 -5.97
C VAL A 61 -9.15 22.46 -6.42
N ASN A 62 -8.64 22.40 -7.64
CA ASN A 62 -7.90 23.50 -8.23
C ASN A 62 -8.84 24.72 -8.43
N PRO A 63 -8.59 25.86 -7.75
CA PRO A 63 -9.49 27.02 -7.82
C PRO A 63 -9.50 27.68 -9.21
N ALA A 64 -8.44 27.50 -10.00
CA ALA A 64 -8.36 28.01 -11.37
C ALA A 64 -8.99 27.07 -12.40
N ASN A 65 -9.15 25.78 -12.07
CA ASN A 65 -9.71 24.77 -12.95
C ASN A 65 -10.46 23.69 -12.15
N PRO A 66 -11.77 23.86 -11.91
CA PRO A 66 -12.55 22.90 -11.12
C PRO A 66 -12.67 21.49 -11.72
N ALA A 67 -12.30 21.30 -12.99
CA ALA A 67 -12.22 19.97 -13.60
C ALA A 67 -11.01 19.17 -13.08
N GLU A 68 -10.04 19.83 -12.47
CA GLU A 68 -8.86 19.25 -11.86
C GLU A 68 -8.97 19.25 -10.33
N TYR A 69 -8.92 18.07 -9.74
CA TYR A 69 -8.92 17.92 -8.28
C TYR A 69 -8.29 16.61 -7.85
N TYR A 70 -7.97 16.56 -6.56
CA TYR A 70 -7.30 15.45 -5.92
C TYR A 70 -8.20 14.86 -4.82
N VAL A 71 -8.16 13.55 -4.67
CA VAL A 71 -8.97 12.81 -3.69
C VAL A 71 -8.02 12.03 -2.79
N ALA A 72 -8.13 12.27 -1.48
CA ALA A 72 -7.43 11.53 -0.44
C ALA A 72 -8.26 10.33 0.02
N VAL A 73 -7.69 9.14 -0.08
CA VAL A 73 -8.38 7.89 0.26
C VAL A 73 -7.77 7.30 1.53
N ALA A 74 -8.62 6.92 2.49
CA ALA A 74 -8.20 6.38 3.79
C ALA A 74 -7.28 5.15 3.67
N SER A 75 -7.42 4.38 2.59
CA SER A 75 -6.66 3.16 2.31
C SER A 75 -6.52 2.95 0.81
N GLY A 76 -5.88 3.90 0.12
CA GLY A 76 -5.76 3.86 -1.34
C GLY A 76 -4.96 5.00 -1.96
N GLY A 77 -4.14 5.72 -1.18
CA GLY A 77 -3.31 6.81 -1.67
C GLY A 77 -4.10 8.05 -2.12
N VAL A 78 -3.50 8.81 -3.04
CA VAL A 78 -4.07 10.02 -3.62
C VAL A 78 -4.37 9.79 -5.09
N TRP A 79 -5.56 10.21 -5.51
CA TRP A 79 -6.03 10.12 -6.88
C TRP A 79 -6.23 11.51 -7.46
N LYS A 80 -5.81 11.72 -8.71
CA LYS A 80 -6.00 12.96 -9.45
C LYS A 80 -6.98 12.75 -10.58
N THR A 81 -7.88 13.72 -10.79
CA THR A 81 -8.64 13.85 -12.04
C THR A 81 -8.32 15.17 -12.72
N VAL A 82 -8.52 15.22 -14.04
CA VAL A 82 -8.40 16.43 -14.87
C VAL A 82 -9.65 16.63 -15.75
N ASN A 83 -10.67 15.79 -15.57
CA ASN A 83 -11.88 15.74 -16.40
C ASN A 83 -13.15 15.62 -15.55
N SER A 84 -13.19 16.38 -14.45
CA SER A 84 -14.35 16.47 -13.53
C SER A 84 -14.77 15.11 -12.96
N GLY A 85 -13.80 14.21 -12.70
CA GLY A 85 -14.05 12.91 -12.09
C GLY A 85 -14.54 11.82 -13.02
N THR A 86 -14.44 12.03 -14.35
CA THR A 86 -14.75 10.97 -15.32
C THR A 86 -13.72 9.84 -15.25
N THR A 87 -12.43 10.20 -15.14
CA THR A 87 -11.33 9.27 -14.89
C THR A 87 -10.41 9.79 -13.79
N TYR A 88 -9.68 8.88 -13.15
CA TYR A 88 -8.71 9.18 -12.12
C TYR A 88 -7.40 8.43 -12.37
N GLU A 89 -6.29 9.09 -12.07
CA GLU A 89 -4.94 8.52 -12.06
C GLU A 89 -4.42 8.47 -10.62
N PRO A 90 -3.82 7.35 -10.17
CA PRO A 90 -3.16 7.31 -8.89
C PRO A 90 -1.84 8.11 -8.98
N VAL A 91 -1.64 9.01 -8.03
CA VAL A 91 -0.46 9.90 -8.01
C VAL A 91 0.45 9.66 -6.80
N PHE A 92 0.13 8.67 -5.95
CA PHE A 92 0.85 8.42 -4.69
C PHE A 92 1.36 6.99 -4.51
N ASP A 93 1.18 6.10 -5.49
CA ASP A 93 1.46 4.65 -5.38
C ASP A 93 2.93 4.30 -5.11
N SER A 94 3.85 5.22 -5.42
CA SER A 94 5.29 5.03 -5.16
C SER A 94 5.73 5.49 -3.76
N GLN A 95 4.79 5.94 -2.92
CA GLN A 95 5.09 6.40 -1.56
C GLN A 95 4.88 5.28 -0.54
N ASN A 96 5.48 5.46 0.63
CA ASN A 96 5.55 4.42 1.66
C ASN A 96 4.22 4.23 2.42
N SER A 97 3.41 5.29 2.54
CA SER A 97 2.07 5.20 3.11
C SER A 97 0.99 5.12 2.04
N TYR A 98 0.03 4.21 2.23
CA TYR A 98 -1.19 4.13 1.41
C TYR A 98 -2.41 4.76 2.10
N SER A 99 -2.27 5.15 3.36
CA SER A 99 -3.37 5.71 4.15
C SER A 99 -3.27 7.22 4.19
N ILE A 100 -4.33 7.92 3.74
CA ILE A 100 -4.34 9.37 3.64
C ILE A 100 -5.45 9.96 4.50
N GLY A 101 -5.08 10.93 5.35
CA GLY A 101 -6.01 11.65 6.23
C GLY A 101 -6.48 12.96 5.65
N CYS A 102 -5.62 13.71 4.97
CA CYS A 102 -5.99 15.00 4.38
C CYS A 102 -5.12 15.40 3.19
N ILE A 103 -5.65 16.32 2.39
CA ILE A 103 -4.95 16.90 1.24
C ILE A 103 -5.33 18.37 1.08
N THR A 104 -4.36 19.22 0.77
CA THR A 104 -4.61 20.63 0.44
C THR A 104 -3.73 21.08 -0.70
N LEU A 105 -4.27 21.96 -1.54
CA LEU A 105 -3.48 22.73 -2.49
C LEU A 105 -2.97 24.00 -1.81
N ASP A 106 -1.82 24.48 -2.27
CA ASP A 106 -1.36 25.83 -1.96
C ASP A 106 -2.24 26.86 -2.69
N PRO A 107 -2.83 27.84 -1.99
CA PRO A 107 -3.71 28.85 -2.59
C PRO A 107 -2.99 29.76 -3.60
N ASN A 108 -1.66 29.88 -3.53
CA ASN A 108 -0.87 30.71 -4.45
C ASN A 108 -0.27 29.91 -5.61
N ASN A 109 -0.29 28.57 -5.54
CA ASN A 109 0.23 27.71 -6.60
C ASN A 109 -0.41 26.32 -6.55
N ALA A 110 -1.40 26.05 -7.41
CA ALA A 110 -2.10 24.76 -7.43
C ALA A 110 -1.22 23.55 -7.79
N ASN A 111 0.02 23.74 -8.25
CA ASN A 111 0.99 22.64 -8.43
C ASN A 111 1.64 22.20 -7.11
N VAL A 112 1.59 23.05 -6.08
CA VAL A 112 2.11 22.71 -4.74
C VAL A 112 0.99 22.06 -3.94
N ILE A 113 1.22 20.82 -3.55
CA ILE A 113 0.23 19.97 -2.86
C ILE A 113 0.84 19.48 -1.57
N TRP A 114 0.06 19.54 -0.50
CA TRP A 114 0.40 18.95 0.78
C TRP A 114 -0.53 17.79 1.10
N VAL A 115 0.04 16.68 1.55
CA VAL A 115 -0.68 15.46 1.90
C VAL A 115 -0.31 15.04 3.31
N GLY A 116 -1.33 14.82 4.14
CA GLY A 116 -1.17 14.22 5.45
C GLY A 116 -1.47 12.73 5.39
N SER A 117 -0.48 11.89 5.68
CA SER A 117 -0.68 10.44 5.75
C SER A 117 -1.27 10.01 7.11
N GLY A 118 -1.85 8.81 7.11
CA GLY A 118 -2.65 8.25 8.19
C GLY A 118 -4.06 8.79 8.18
N GLU A 119 -5.03 7.89 8.05
CA GLU A 119 -6.46 8.23 8.09
C GLU A 119 -6.79 8.98 9.39
N ASN A 120 -7.55 10.07 9.29
CA ASN A 120 -7.97 10.92 10.42
C ASN A 120 -9.39 10.60 10.92
N ASN A 121 -10.10 9.69 10.24
CA ASN A 121 -11.37 9.13 10.69
C ASN A 121 -11.08 7.93 11.59
N ASN A 122 -10.87 8.23 12.87
CA ASN A 122 -10.39 7.30 13.89
C ASN A 122 -11.44 6.23 14.28
N GLN A 123 -11.69 5.28 13.38
CA GLN A 123 -12.57 4.12 13.60
C GLN A 123 -11.79 2.92 14.16
N ARG A 124 -12.50 1.81 14.46
CA ARG A 124 -11.88 0.57 14.96
C ARG A 124 -10.85 -0.04 14.00
N ALA A 125 -10.96 0.23 12.70
CA ALA A 125 -9.99 -0.17 11.68
C ALA A 125 -9.48 1.08 10.95
N VAL A 126 -8.23 1.44 11.22
CA VAL A 126 -7.56 2.65 10.73
C VAL A 126 -6.10 2.31 10.48
N ALA A 127 -5.58 2.76 9.34
CA ALA A 127 -4.17 2.60 9.01
C ALA A 127 -3.40 3.87 9.38
N TYR A 128 -2.18 3.68 9.88
CA TYR A 128 -1.26 4.78 10.15
C TYR A 128 -0.50 5.18 8.89
N GLY A 129 0.04 6.39 8.92
CA GLY A 129 0.99 6.93 7.95
C GLY A 129 2.33 7.26 8.59
N ASP A 130 3.17 7.90 7.79
CA ASP A 130 4.55 8.26 8.11
C ASP A 130 4.81 9.75 7.90
N GLY A 131 3.80 10.58 8.12
CA GLY A 131 3.90 12.03 8.25
C GLY A 131 3.34 12.82 7.07
N VAL A 132 3.95 13.97 6.81
CA VAL A 132 3.51 14.95 5.82
C VAL A 132 4.31 14.82 4.54
N TYR A 133 3.65 14.89 3.39
CA TYR A 133 4.25 14.91 2.07
C TYR A 133 3.97 16.22 1.35
N LYS A 134 4.91 16.62 0.50
CA LYS A 134 4.78 17.76 -0.41
C LYS A 134 5.10 17.34 -1.83
N SER A 135 4.28 17.78 -2.78
CA SER A 135 4.59 17.81 -4.21
C SER A 135 4.71 19.26 -4.65
N GLU A 136 5.59 19.53 -5.62
CA GLU A 136 5.75 20.85 -6.25
C GLU A 136 5.45 20.80 -7.77
N ASP A 137 5.01 19.64 -8.26
CA ASP A 137 4.81 19.32 -9.67
C ASP A 137 3.44 18.69 -9.94
N GLY A 138 2.43 19.07 -9.15
CA GLY A 138 1.05 18.64 -9.37
C GLY A 138 0.81 17.16 -9.06
N GLY A 139 1.65 16.56 -8.22
CA GLY A 139 1.56 15.16 -7.77
C GLY A 139 2.41 14.17 -8.58
N ALA A 140 3.25 14.64 -9.51
CA ALA A 140 4.13 13.74 -10.27
C ALA A 140 5.28 13.18 -9.42
N SER A 141 5.76 13.95 -8.44
CA SER A 141 6.73 13.52 -7.43
C SER A 141 6.38 14.07 -6.05
N TRP A 142 6.85 13.36 -5.02
CA TRP A 142 6.57 13.67 -3.62
C TRP A 142 7.82 13.60 -2.77
N LYS A 143 7.87 14.46 -1.76
CA LYS A 143 8.89 14.45 -0.72
C LYS A 143 8.23 14.37 0.64
N ASN A 144 8.66 13.43 1.49
CA ASN A 144 8.26 13.40 2.89
C ASN A 144 8.96 14.56 3.64
N MET A 145 8.16 15.41 4.27
CA MET A 145 8.55 16.65 4.93
C MET A 145 8.66 16.53 6.46
N GLY A 146 8.51 15.33 7.03
CA GLY A 146 8.60 15.12 8.47
C GLY A 146 7.25 14.84 9.13
N LEU A 147 7.18 15.03 10.44
CA LEU A 147 6.06 14.58 11.29
C LEU A 147 5.82 13.06 11.22
N LYS A 148 6.91 12.30 11.06
CA LYS A 148 6.92 10.87 10.74
C LYS A 148 6.35 9.98 11.84
N THR A 149 6.38 10.45 13.08
CA THR A 149 5.90 9.73 14.26
C THR A 149 4.50 10.17 14.68
N SER A 150 3.87 11.07 13.92
CA SER A 150 2.49 11.47 14.18
C SER A 150 1.51 10.33 13.92
N GLU A 151 1.84 9.37 13.03
CA GLU A 151 0.97 8.28 12.57
C GLU A 151 -0.33 8.73 11.87
N HIS A 152 -0.93 9.87 12.23
CA HIS A 152 -2.19 10.37 11.71
C HIS A 152 -2.13 11.89 11.60
N ILE A 153 -2.20 12.40 10.38
CA ILE A 153 -2.27 13.84 10.11
C ILE A 153 -3.72 14.23 9.88
N GLY A 154 -4.27 15.04 10.79
CA GLY A 154 -5.68 15.41 10.79
C GLY A 154 -6.04 16.48 9.76
N LYS A 155 -5.18 17.49 9.62
CA LYS A 155 -5.41 18.62 8.70
C LYS A 155 -4.11 19.34 8.39
N ILE A 156 -4.01 19.87 7.17
CA ILE A 156 -2.94 20.78 6.74
C ILE A 156 -3.59 22.04 6.18
N ILE A 157 -3.07 23.22 6.54
CA ILE A 157 -3.50 24.51 6.00
C ILE A 157 -2.28 25.32 5.61
N VAL A 158 -2.28 25.86 4.38
CA VAL A 158 -1.26 26.78 3.89
C VAL A 158 -1.72 28.23 4.11
N ASP A 159 -0.84 29.10 4.64
CA ASP A 159 -1.16 30.52 4.78
C ASP A 159 -1.29 31.17 3.39
N PRO A 160 -2.45 31.76 3.04
CA PRO A 160 -2.64 32.37 1.72
C PRO A 160 -1.74 33.57 1.46
N ARG A 161 -1.17 34.18 2.51
CA ARG A 161 -0.27 35.33 2.39
C ARG A 161 1.18 34.92 2.14
N ASN A 162 1.54 33.68 2.49
CA ASN A 162 2.90 33.17 2.34
C ASN A 162 2.92 31.64 2.32
N SER A 163 3.13 31.06 1.13
CA SER A 163 3.23 29.62 0.89
C SER A 163 4.33 28.89 1.66
N GLN A 164 5.30 29.59 2.26
CA GLN A 164 6.30 28.98 3.14
C GLN A 164 5.77 28.71 4.55
N VAL A 165 4.63 29.31 4.91
CA VAL A 165 3.99 29.14 6.21
C VAL A 165 2.87 28.11 6.08
N VAL A 166 3.03 26.98 6.77
CA VAL A 166 2.06 25.87 6.75
C VAL A 166 1.81 25.41 8.18
N TYR A 167 0.56 25.08 8.46
CA TYR A 167 0.10 24.58 9.75
C TYR A 167 -0.37 23.13 9.60
N VAL A 168 -0.01 22.28 10.55
CA VAL A 168 -0.37 20.86 10.56
C VAL A 168 -0.97 20.48 11.91
N ALA A 169 -2.19 19.98 11.89
CA ALA A 169 -2.81 19.33 13.04
C ALA A 169 -2.39 17.86 13.06
N ALA A 170 -1.41 17.55 13.90
CA ALA A 170 -0.85 16.23 14.12
C ALA A 170 -1.63 15.51 15.23
N ILE A 171 -2.31 14.40 14.91
CA ILE A 171 -3.17 13.70 15.87
C ILE A 171 -2.33 12.85 16.82
N GLY A 172 -1.27 12.22 16.31
CA GLY A 172 -0.49 11.23 17.05
C GLY A 172 -1.03 9.80 16.93
N PRO A 173 -0.28 8.83 17.48
CA PRO A 173 -0.69 7.43 17.56
C PRO A 173 -2.04 7.25 18.26
N LEU A 174 -2.98 6.46 17.74
CA LEU A 174 -4.30 6.37 18.40
C LEU A 174 -4.29 5.54 19.69
N TRP A 175 -3.38 4.56 19.76
CA TRP A 175 -3.41 3.51 20.79
C TRP A 175 -2.18 3.45 21.68
N LYS A 176 -1.34 4.49 21.65
CA LYS A 176 -0.20 4.65 22.55
C LYS A 176 0.09 6.12 22.82
N GLU A 177 0.68 6.40 23.96
CA GLU A 177 1.19 7.72 24.28
C GLU A 177 2.37 8.11 23.37
N GLY A 178 2.67 9.41 23.33
CA GLY A 178 3.80 9.97 22.60
C GLY A 178 3.51 10.21 21.10
N GLY A 179 4.58 10.24 20.31
CA GLY A 179 4.56 10.67 18.91
C GLY A 179 4.46 12.19 18.75
N GLU A 180 4.51 12.65 17.50
CA GLU A 180 4.29 14.06 17.17
C GLU A 180 2.78 14.38 17.25
N ARG A 181 2.39 15.16 18.26
CA ARG A 181 1.00 15.52 18.60
C ARG A 181 0.81 17.01 18.75
N GLY A 182 -0.33 17.53 18.33
CA GLY A 182 -0.68 18.94 18.47
C GLY A 182 -0.57 19.74 17.20
N LEU A 183 -0.40 21.05 17.34
CA LEU A 183 -0.33 21.96 16.20
C LEU A 183 1.13 22.27 15.90
N TYR A 184 1.54 21.95 14.69
CA TYR A 184 2.86 22.28 14.17
C TYR A 184 2.75 23.40 13.14
N LYS A 185 3.79 24.22 13.07
CA LYS A 185 3.96 25.28 12.09
C LYS A 185 5.33 25.13 11.43
N THR A 186 5.39 25.36 10.14
CA THR A 186 6.63 25.65 9.43
C THR A 186 6.59 27.09 8.93
N ALA A 187 7.75 27.71 8.77
CA ALA A 187 7.92 29.01 8.12
C ALA A 187 8.95 28.96 6.97
N ASP A 188 9.42 27.76 6.61
CA ASP A 188 10.47 27.51 5.62
C ASP A 188 10.05 26.48 4.56
N GLY A 189 8.73 26.34 4.35
CA GLY A 189 8.17 25.43 3.35
C GLY A 189 8.28 23.96 3.75
N GLY A 190 8.25 23.68 5.05
CA GLY A 190 8.25 22.33 5.65
C GLY A 190 9.63 21.71 5.84
N LYS A 191 10.72 22.49 5.73
CA LYS A 191 12.06 21.97 6.03
C LYS A 191 12.24 21.76 7.53
N THR A 192 11.64 22.63 8.34
CA THR A 192 11.58 22.50 9.79
C THR A 192 10.15 22.70 10.30
N TRP A 193 9.85 22.07 11.44
CA TRP A 193 8.55 22.14 12.11
C TRP A 193 8.72 22.56 13.56
N GLU A 194 7.99 23.59 13.95
CA GLU A 194 7.87 24.09 15.31
C GLU A 194 6.53 23.64 15.89
N GLN A 195 6.52 23.02 17.07
CA GLN A 195 5.29 22.69 17.77
C GLN A 195 4.78 23.94 18.50
N ILE A 196 3.70 24.53 17.98
CA ILE A 196 3.13 25.78 18.50
C ILE A 196 1.95 25.56 19.47
N LEU A 197 1.41 24.35 19.52
CA LEU A 197 0.48 23.91 20.55
C LEU A 197 0.76 22.45 20.88
N LYS A 198 1.08 22.19 22.15
CA LYS A 198 1.19 20.83 22.69
C LYS A 198 -0.15 20.42 23.30
N ILE A 199 -0.58 19.20 23.00
CA ILE A 199 -1.72 18.52 23.59
C ILE A 199 -1.22 17.23 24.23
N ASP A 200 -1.79 16.88 25.37
CA ASP A 200 -1.50 15.71 26.20
C ASP A 200 -2.24 14.45 25.73
#